data_AF-A0AAX7T0W5-F1
#
_entry.id   AF-A0AAX7T0W5-F1
#
_cell.length_a   1.000
_cell.length_b   1.000
_cell.length_c   1.000
_cell.angle_alpha   90.00
_cell.angle_beta   90.00
_cell.angle_gamma   90.00
#
_symmetry.space_group_name_H-M   'P 1'
#
loop_
_entity.id
_entity.type
_entity.pdbx_description
1 polymer ?
#
loop_
_entity_poly.entity_id
_entity_poly.type
_entity_poly.pdbx_seq_one_letter_code
_entity_poly.pdbx_strand_id
1 'polypeptide(L)'
;MLSQVCLCCLFFSRGFYSCRWTESSSQRRKCRWLSLLVVTLMSLLSLCWLYICFAISNDQQNVNEVIFRTLKMWLNYFLVVVIISAVLASYCILLLLFALIQVALEEQLHLHWLHKIIFCFCVIFITALASGVSIKGREEWPTVLTLLQATAPFLQFGAVGALTLLSPFVFHRFHLAKTRSKMVIAGMFLVVSAAIFLCPLLIHSPCLIEVQELPEKPKLIGHRGAPMLAPENTIMSFNRSLKCGVIAFETDVQLSRNRTPFLMHDHGPDFLLRTTNVKDKFNGSSFNKSTDLTFEQLRTLNAGEQFLKNDPYSTVSLLSEEEKETAGKQTIPTLLDLLKFAKKHNTSVIFDLKNKETEEIDTNDTVKTILESGIPQSLILWLPSKEREVVKKQAPDFIQVYENETDLEKNNGSHLNVKYSEIKMKNIR
;
A
#
# COMPACT_ATOMS: atom_id res chain seq x y z
N MET A 1 -37.84 -17.11 -28.10
CA MET A 1 -36.81 -16.94 -27.05
C MET A 1 -36.46 -15.47 -26.77
N LEU A 2 -36.10 -14.64 -27.76
CA LEU A 2 -35.70 -13.23 -27.51
C LEU A 2 -36.76 -12.38 -26.77
N SER A 3 -38.06 -12.59 -27.04
CA SER A 3 -39.16 -11.84 -26.39
C SER A 3 -39.30 -12.17 -24.88
N GLN A 4 -39.15 -13.44 -24.48
CA GLN A 4 -39.24 -13.84 -23.06
C GLN A 4 -38.03 -13.39 -22.25
N VAL A 5 -36.82 -13.50 -22.82
CA VAL A 5 -35.59 -13.02 -22.17
C VAL A 5 -35.66 -11.51 -21.94
N CYS A 6 -36.15 -10.76 -22.93
CA CYS A 6 -36.35 -9.32 -22.83
C CYS A 6 -37.37 -8.95 -21.73
N LEU A 7 -38.47 -9.70 -21.60
CA LEU A 7 -39.46 -9.50 -20.53
C LEU A 7 -38.90 -9.79 -19.13
N CYS A 8 -38.11 -10.86 -18.97
CA CYS A 8 -37.48 -11.18 -17.68
C CYS A 8 -36.43 -10.12 -17.29
N CYS A 9 -35.55 -9.73 -18.22
CA CYS A 9 -34.55 -8.68 -17.98
C CYS A 9 -35.22 -7.35 -17.61
N LEU A 10 -36.33 -7.01 -18.28
CA LEU A 10 -37.14 -5.84 -17.97
C LEU A 10 -37.73 -5.90 -16.56
N PHE A 11 -38.37 -7.02 -16.21
CA PHE A 11 -39.01 -7.21 -14.92
C PHE A 11 -38.02 -7.09 -13.75
N PHE A 12 -36.87 -7.78 -13.85
CA PHE A 12 -35.83 -7.74 -12.82
C PHE A 12 -35.15 -6.37 -12.74
N SER A 13 -34.74 -5.79 -13.88
CA SER A 13 -34.07 -4.48 -13.87
C SER A 13 -34.96 -3.38 -13.30
N ARG A 14 -36.26 -3.38 -13.63
CA ARG A 14 -37.24 -2.45 -13.06
C ARG A 14 -37.43 -2.66 -11.56
N GLY A 15 -37.60 -3.91 -11.13
CA GLY A 15 -37.75 -4.27 -9.72
C GLY A 15 -36.56 -3.81 -8.87
N PHE A 16 -35.34 -4.12 -9.29
CA PHE A 16 -34.13 -3.78 -8.53
C PHE A 16 -33.78 -2.29 -8.53
N TYR A 17 -34.10 -1.55 -9.59
CA TYR A 17 -33.76 -0.12 -9.70
C TYR A 17 -34.81 0.81 -9.08
N SER A 18 -36.08 0.41 -9.17
CA SER A 18 -37.22 1.26 -8.79
C SER A 18 -38.05 0.71 -7.62
N CYS A 19 -37.81 -0.53 -7.21
CA CYS A 19 -38.64 -1.31 -6.28
C CYS A 19 -40.10 -1.47 -6.77
N ARG A 20 -40.34 -1.33 -8.08
CA ARG A 20 -41.65 -1.52 -8.71
C ARG A 20 -41.62 -2.74 -9.63
N TRP A 21 -42.50 -3.70 -9.34
CA TRP A 21 -42.59 -4.94 -10.11
C TRP A 21 -43.66 -4.90 -11.20
N THR A 22 -44.51 -3.87 -11.23
CA THR A 22 -45.61 -3.67 -12.20
C THR A 22 -45.46 -2.35 -12.98
N GLU A 23 -46.09 -2.28 -14.16
CA GLU A 23 -46.13 -1.07 -14.98
C GLU A 23 -46.95 0.02 -14.28
N SER A 24 -46.39 1.23 -14.16
CA SER A 24 -47.07 2.38 -13.57
C SER A 24 -47.65 3.25 -14.67
N SER A 25 -48.98 3.38 -14.68
CA SER A 25 -49.68 4.33 -15.54
C SER A 25 -49.51 5.76 -15.00
N SER A 26 -48.95 6.62 -15.85
CA SER A 26 -48.85 8.08 -15.71
C SER A 26 -47.84 8.65 -14.70
N GLN A 27 -46.75 9.26 -15.21
CA GLN A 27 -46.25 10.57 -14.77
C GLN A 27 -45.09 11.11 -15.65
N ARG A 28 -44.86 12.42 -15.54
CA ARG A 28 -44.17 13.35 -16.47
C ARG A 28 -42.72 12.96 -16.84
N ARG A 29 -42.42 13.10 -18.14
CA ARG A 29 -41.15 12.81 -18.87
C ARG A 29 -39.87 13.56 -18.42
N LYS A 30 -39.88 14.41 -17.38
CA LYS A 30 -38.81 15.41 -17.17
C LYS A 30 -37.51 14.93 -16.47
N CYS A 31 -37.50 13.82 -15.73
CA CYS A 31 -36.34 13.45 -14.87
C CYS A 31 -35.50 12.23 -15.28
N ARG A 32 -35.67 11.67 -16.50
CA ARG A 32 -34.95 10.45 -16.92
C ARG A 32 -33.41 10.61 -16.89
N TRP A 33 -32.91 11.73 -17.40
CA TRP A 33 -31.47 11.96 -17.58
C TRP A 33 -30.73 12.30 -16.29
N LEU A 34 -31.39 12.97 -15.34
CA LEU A 34 -30.79 13.29 -14.06
C LEU A 34 -30.49 12.02 -13.26
N SER A 35 -31.42 11.05 -13.27
CA SER A 35 -31.23 9.78 -12.59
C SER A 35 -30.06 8.98 -13.18
N LEU A 36 -29.98 8.90 -14.52
CA LEU A 36 -28.88 8.20 -15.20
C LEU A 36 -27.53 8.89 -14.92
N LEU A 37 -27.50 10.23 -14.96
CA LEU A 37 -26.31 11.02 -14.68
C LEU A 37 -25.80 10.76 -13.25
N VAL A 38 -26.69 10.80 -12.26
CA VAL A 38 -26.33 10.54 -10.85
C VAL A 38 -25.75 9.13 -10.70
N VAL A 39 -26.41 8.10 -11.23
CA VAL A 39 -25.93 6.71 -11.13
C VAL A 39 -24.58 6.53 -11.85
N THR A 40 -24.39 7.18 -12.99
CA THR A 40 -23.12 7.17 -13.74
C THR A 40 -22.01 7.83 -12.93
N LEU A 41 -22.25 9.03 -12.38
CA LEU A 41 -21.28 9.74 -11.54
C LEU A 41 -20.91 8.94 -10.29
N MET A 42 -21.88 8.28 -9.64
CA MET A 42 -21.61 7.44 -8.48
C MET A 42 -20.83 6.17 -8.82
N SER A 43 -21.07 5.59 -10.00
CA SER A 43 -20.28 4.44 -10.48
C SER A 43 -18.85 4.83 -10.82
N LEU A 44 -18.65 6.00 -11.44
CA LEU A 44 -17.32 6.54 -11.71
C LEU A 44 -16.59 6.89 -10.41
N LEU A 45 -17.26 7.54 -9.46
CA LEU A 45 -16.68 7.87 -8.16
C LEU A 45 -16.22 6.62 -7.40
N SER A 46 -17.04 5.58 -7.34
CA SER A 46 -16.70 4.33 -6.65
C SER A 46 -15.60 3.54 -7.36
N LEU A 47 -15.58 3.55 -8.69
CA LEU A 47 -14.48 2.96 -9.49
C LEU A 47 -13.17 3.72 -9.30
N CYS A 48 -13.20 5.06 -9.34
CA CYS A 48 -12.02 5.89 -9.06
C CYS A 48 -11.49 5.63 -7.65
N TRP A 49 -12.38 5.52 -6.66
CA TRP A 49 -11.98 5.17 -5.30
C TRP A 49 -11.35 3.78 -5.20
N LEU A 50 -11.96 2.76 -5.83
CA LEU A 50 -11.39 1.41 -5.85
C LEU A 50 -10.03 1.37 -6.55
N TYR A 51 -9.86 2.17 -7.60
CA TYR A 51 -8.59 2.34 -8.31
C TYR A 51 -7.53 3.00 -7.42
N ILE A 52 -7.91 4.02 -6.63
CA ILE A 52 -7.03 4.63 -5.61
C ILE A 52 -6.64 3.58 -4.56
N CYS A 53 -7.60 2.79 -4.05
CA CYS A 53 -7.32 1.70 -3.13
C CYS A 53 -6.31 0.70 -3.72
N PHE A 54 -6.44 0.35 -5.00
CA PHE A 54 -5.49 -0.53 -5.66
C PHE A 54 -4.10 0.12 -5.79
N ALA A 55 -4.03 1.41 -6.10
CA ALA A 55 -2.75 2.14 -6.16
C ALA A 55 -2.00 2.16 -4.83
N ILE A 56 -2.72 2.36 -3.71
CA ILE A 56 -2.13 2.40 -2.37
C ILE A 56 -1.99 1.02 -1.73
N SER A 57 -2.30 -0.07 -2.44
CA SER A 57 -2.26 -1.43 -1.89
C SER A 57 -0.87 -1.86 -1.43
N ASN A 58 0.19 -1.30 -2.02
CA ASN A 58 1.56 -1.53 -1.58
C ASN A 58 1.83 -0.97 -0.17
N ASP A 59 1.07 0.04 0.29
CA ASP A 59 1.19 0.63 1.63
C ASP A 59 0.18 0.04 2.64
N GLN A 60 -0.46 -1.09 2.28
CA GLN A 60 -1.43 -1.79 3.13
C GLN A 60 -0.93 -2.01 4.57
N GLN A 61 0.36 -2.32 4.74
CA GLN A 61 0.91 -2.64 6.05
C GLN A 61 0.98 -1.42 6.97
N ASN A 62 1.39 -0.27 6.44
CA ASN A 62 1.43 0.97 7.20
C ASN A 62 0.02 1.39 7.64
N VAL A 63 -0.98 1.23 6.75
CA VAL A 63 -2.40 1.45 7.08
C VAL A 63 -2.85 0.52 8.21
N ASN A 64 -2.52 -0.78 8.12
CA ASN A 64 -2.86 -1.76 9.14
C ASN A 64 -2.17 -1.45 10.49
N GLU A 65 -0.90 -1.02 10.47
CA GLU A 65 -0.14 -0.66 11.68
C GLU A 65 -0.72 0.58 12.36
N VAL A 66 -1.07 1.62 11.59
CA VAL A 66 -1.70 2.84 12.11
C VAL A 66 -3.01 2.51 12.83
N ILE A 67 -3.83 1.63 12.24
CA ILE A 67 -5.09 1.22 12.85
C ILE A 67 -4.86 0.30 14.05
N PHE A 68 -3.90 -0.62 13.98
CA PHE A 68 -3.50 -1.47 15.11
C PHE A 68 -3.06 -0.64 16.32
N ARG A 69 -2.30 0.44 16.13
CA ARG A 69 -1.88 1.32 17.23
C ARG A 69 -3.06 1.91 17.99
N THR A 70 -4.20 2.13 17.33
CA THR A 70 -5.44 2.61 17.96
C THR A 70 -6.28 1.48 18.57
N LEU A 71 -6.50 0.37 17.83
CA LEU A 71 -7.44 -0.67 18.22
C LEU A 71 -6.81 -1.82 19.02
N LYS A 72 -5.48 -1.94 19.03
CA LYS A 72 -4.68 -2.98 19.70
C LYS A 72 -5.09 -4.41 19.31
N MET A 73 -5.76 -4.57 18.18
CA MET A 73 -6.18 -5.83 17.57
C MET A 73 -5.54 -5.95 16.19
N TRP A 74 -4.87 -7.06 15.91
CA TRP A 74 -4.29 -7.30 14.60
C TRP A 74 -5.35 -7.84 13.65
N LEU A 75 -5.73 -7.03 12.66
CA LEU A 75 -6.63 -7.40 11.56
C LEU A 75 -6.09 -6.76 10.27
N ASN A 76 -6.37 -7.38 9.12
CA ASN A 76 -6.12 -6.75 7.84
C ASN A 76 -7.20 -5.70 7.52
N TYR A 77 -7.13 -4.57 8.21
CA TYR A 77 -8.09 -3.47 8.09
C TYR A 77 -8.17 -2.90 6.68
N PHE A 78 -7.03 -2.82 5.99
CA PHE A 78 -6.98 -2.39 4.61
C PHE A 78 -7.83 -3.29 3.71
N LEU A 79 -7.69 -4.62 3.85
CA LEU A 79 -8.51 -5.57 3.10
C LEU A 79 -10.00 -5.40 3.38
N VAL A 80 -10.38 -5.16 4.64
CA VAL A 80 -11.78 -4.87 5.00
C VAL A 80 -12.28 -3.62 4.26
N VAL A 81 -11.49 -2.55 4.22
CA VAL A 81 -11.83 -1.31 3.49
C VAL A 81 -11.97 -1.58 1.99
N VAL A 82 -11.06 -2.36 1.40
CA VAL A 82 -11.11 -2.74 -0.02
C VAL A 82 -12.35 -3.58 -0.33
N ILE A 83 -12.69 -4.56 0.51
CA ILE A 83 -13.89 -5.39 0.34
C ILE A 83 -15.15 -4.52 0.38
N ILE A 84 -15.29 -3.65 1.37
CA ILE A 84 -16.43 -2.73 1.47
C ILE A 84 -16.50 -1.83 0.23
N SER A 85 -15.36 -1.28 -0.20
CA SER A 85 -15.26 -0.43 -1.39
C SER A 85 -15.64 -1.19 -2.67
N ALA A 86 -15.20 -2.44 -2.82
CA ALA A 86 -15.52 -3.30 -3.96
C ALA A 86 -17.00 -3.68 -4.01
N VAL A 87 -17.63 -3.96 -2.86
CA VAL A 87 -19.07 -4.22 -2.76
C VAL A 87 -19.87 -2.97 -3.17
N LEU A 88 -19.49 -1.79 -2.68
CA LEU A 88 -20.12 -0.52 -3.06
C LEU A 88 -19.94 -0.20 -4.55
N ALA A 89 -18.73 -0.42 -5.10
CA ALA A 89 -18.48 -0.23 -6.53
C ALA A 89 -19.31 -1.18 -7.40
N SER A 90 -19.33 -2.47 -7.04
CA SER A 90 -20.13 -3.49 -7.73
C SER A 90 -21.62 -3.15 -7.71
N TYR A 91 -22.11 -2.65 -6.56
CA TYR A 91 -23.49 -2.20 -6.42
C TYR A 91 -23.83 -1.01 -7.34
N CYS A 92 -22.97 0.01 -7.39
CA CYS A 92 -23.16 1.17 -8.28
C CYS A 92 -23.14 0.75 -9.76
N ILE A 93 -22.20 -0.11 -10.15
CA ILE A 93 -22.07 -0.63 -11.52
C ILE A 93 -23.30 -1.45 -11.91
N LEU A 94 -23.82 -2.29 -11.00
CA LEU A 94 -25.02 -3.08 -11.24
C LEU A 94 -26.24 -2.18 -11.42
N LEU A 95 -26.38 -1.12 -10.61
CA LEU A 95 -27.44 -0.12 -10.78
C LEU A 95 -27.30 0.64 -12.11
N LEU A 96 -26.07 0.96 -12.53
CA LEU A 96 -25.82 1.58 -13.83
C LEU A 96 -26.22 0.64 -14.97
N LEU A 97 -25.89 -0.65 -14.87
CA LEU A 97 -26.28 -1.66 -15.85
C LEU A 97 -27.81 -1.78 -15.94
N PHE A 98 -28.52 -1.81 -14.81
CA PHE A 98 -29.99 -1.78 -14.82
C PHE A 98 -30.56 -0.49 -15.41
N ALA A 99 -29.94 0.66 -15.15
CA ALA A 99 -30.32 1.92 -15.76
C ALA A 99 -30.14 1.88 -17.30
N LEU A 100 -29.01 1.36 -17.77
CA LEU A 100 -28.72 1.24 -19.20
C LEU A 100 -29.68 0.27 -19.90
N ILE A 101 -30.01 -0.87 -19.27
CA ILE A 101 -31.03 -1.81 -19.78
C ILE A 101 -32.39 -1.12 -19.89
N GLN A 102 -32.83 -0.40 -18.86
CA GLN A 102 -34.10 0.34 -18.92
C GLN A 102 -34.10 1.42 -19.99
N VAL A 103 -32.98 2.13 -20.19
CA VAL A 103 -32.84 3.11 -21.27
C VAL A 103 -32.92 2.43 -22.65
N ALA A 104 -32.29 1.26 -22.81
CA ALA A 104 -32.32 0.46 -24.03
C ALA A 104 -33.73 -0.05 -24.36
N LEU A 105 -34.52 -0.37 -23.33
CA LEU A 105 -35.92 -0.81 -23.45
C LEU A 105 -36.93 0.36 -23.43
N GLU A 106 -36.45 1.60 -23.54
CA GLU A 106 -37.24 2.84 -23.56
C GLU A 106 -38.08 3.15 -22.31
N GLU A 107 -37.78 2.47 -21.20
CA GLU A 107 -38.48 2.57 -19.92
C GLU A 107 -38.23 3.88 -19.15
N GLN A 108 -39.03 4.08 -18.10
CA GLN A 108 -38.83 5.20 -17.18
C GLN A 108 -37.82 4.86 -16.08
N LEU A 109 -36.74 5.63 -16.02
CA LEU A 109 -35.80 5.59 -14.90
C LEU A 109 -36.41 6.24 -13.66
N HIS A 110 -36.81 5.43 -12.70
CA HIS A 110 -37.22 5.87 -11.38
C HIS A 110 -36.30 5.26 -10.31
N LEU A 111 -35.27 6.01 -9.90
CA LEU A 111 -34.37 5.55 -8.84
C LEU A 111 -35.09 5.60 -7.49
N HIS A 112 -35.24 4.44 -6.85
CA HIS A 112 -35.82 4.32 -5.52
C HIS A 112 -35.05 5.14 -4.48
N TRP A 113 -35.74 5.66 -3.46
CA TRP A 113 -35.14 6.53 -2.43
C TRP A 113 -34.06 5.82 -1.60
N LEU A 114 -34.18 4.50 -1.40
CA LEU A 114 -33.17 3.68 -0.72
C LEU A 114 -31.80 3.77 -1.41
N HIS A 115 -31.74 3.74 -2.74
CA HIS A 115 -30.48 3.88 -3.49
C HIS A 115 -29.85 5.26 -3.28
N LYS A 116 -30.67 6.30 -3.15
CA LYS A 116 -30.19 7.67 -2.88
C LYS A 116 -29.54 7.75 -1.50
N ILE A 117 -30.12 7.08 -0.50
CA ILE A 117 -29.52 6.96 0.83
C ILE A 117 -28.18 6.22 0.76
N ILE A 118 -28.12 5.11 0.04
CA ILE A 118 -26.87 4.35 -0.15
C ILE A 118 -25.82 5.19 -0.86
N PHE A 119 -26.19 6.00 -1.86
CA PHE A 119 -25.27 6.95 -2.49
C PHE A 119 -24.76 8.01 -1.52
N CYS A 120 -25.60 8.57 -0.65
CA CYS A 120 -25.14 9.49 0.39
C CYS A 120 -24.11 8.82 1.31
N PHE A 121 -24.38 7.60 1.77
CA PHE A 121 -23.42 6.84 2.58
C PHE A 121 -22.12 6.54 1.82
N CYS A 122 -22.21 6.17 0.54
CA CYS A 122 -21.05 5.91 -0.30
C CYS A 122 -20.16 7.15 -0.44
N VAL A 123 -20.76 8.33 -0.70
CA VAL A 123 -20.03 9.60 -0.78
C VAL A 123 -19.36 9.92 0.56
N ILE A 124 -20.10 9.84 1.68
CA ILE A 124 -19.54 10.11 3.02
C ILE A 124 -18.38 9.15 3.32
N PHE A 125 -18.55 7.86 3.05
CA PHE A 125 -17.53 6.85 3.26
C PHE A 125 -16.26 7.12 2.43
N ILE A 126 -16.41 7.34 1.12
CA ILE A 126 -15.27 7.63 0.23
C ILE A 126 -14.57 8.92 0.64
N THR A 127 -15.31 9.99 0.94
CA THR A 127 -14.71 11.27 1.38
C THR A 127 -13.97 11.15 2.70
N ALA A 128 -14.50 10.41 3.68
CA ALA A 128 -13.82 10.18 4.96
C ALA A 128 -12.51 9.42 4.77
N LEU A 129 -12.51 8.35 3.96
CA LEU A 129 -11.30 7.58 3.69
C LEU A 129 -10.28 8.34 2.86
N ALA A 130 -10.70 9.03 1.79
CA ALA A 130 -9.83 9.87 0.98
C ALA A 130 -9.20 11.00 1.80
N SER A 131 -9.95 11.57 2.76
CA SER A 131 -9.43 12.54 3.72
C SER A 131 -8.40 11.91 4.65
N GLY A 132 -8.67 10.70 5.15
CA GLY A 132 -7.72 9.93 5.97
C GLY A 132 -6.39 9.68 5.24
N VAL A 133 -6.45 9.25 3.98
CA VAL A 133 -5.27 9.10 3.11
C VAL A 133 -4.58 10.44 2.91
N SER A 134 -5.32 11.52 2.66
CA SER A 134 -4.72 12.85 2.45
C SER A 134 -4.04 13.44 3.68
N ILE A 135 -4.52 13.11 4.88
CA ILE A 135 -3.97 13.62 6.15
C ILE A 135 -2.79 12.77 6.61
N LYS A 136 -2.90 11.44 6.56
CA LYS A 136 -1.89 10.51 7.11
C LYS A 136 -0.95 9.90 6.08
N GLY A 137 -1.37 9.78 4.83
CA GLY A 137 -0.65 9.12 3.74
C GLY A 137 -0.49 10.03 2.52
N ARG A 138 -0.26 11.33 2.75
CA ARG A 138 -0.11 12.31 1.65
C ARG A 138 0.95 11.90 0.63
N GLU A 139 1.96 11.20 1.09
CA GLU A 139 3.10 10.69 0.32
C GLU A 139 2.73 9.57 -0.65
N GLU A 140 1.54 8.95 -0.50
CA GLU A 140 1.07 7.86 -1.35
C GLU A 140 0.33 8.35 -2.61
N TRP A 141 -0.08 9.62 -2.66
CA TRP A 141 -0.78 10.18 -3.83
C TRP A 141 0.00 10.09 -5.14
N PRO A 142 1.33 10.32 -5.18
CA PRO A 142 2.14 10.08 -6.38
C PRO A 142 2.00 8.66 -6.94
N THR A 143 1.79 7.64 -6.09
CA THR A 143 1.60 6.25 -6.51
C THR A 143 0.36 6.10 -7.40
N VAL A 144 -0.71 6.86 -7.16
CA VAL A 144 -1.92 6.89 -8.01
C VAL A 144 -1.58 7.38 -9.42
N LEU A 145 -0.76 8.43 -9.52
CA LEU A 145 -0.33 8.98 -10.81
C LEU A 145 0.57 7.99 -11.56
N THR A 146 1.52 7.37 -10.86
CA THR A 146 2.40 6.34 -11.45
C THR A 146 1.59 5.14 -11.94
N LEU A 147 0.62 4.65 -11.16
CA LEU A 147 -0.26 3.58 -11.60
C LEU A 147 -1.11 4.02 -12.79
N LEU A 148 -1.61 5.26 -12.81
CA LEU A 148 -2.36 5.80 -13.96
C LEU A 148 -1.49 5.83 -15.22
N GLN A 149 -0.23 6.26 -15.14
CA GLN A 149 0.70 6.20 -16.27
C GLN A 149 0.95 4.76 -16.75
N ALA A 150 1.14 3.82 -15.80
CA ALA A 150 1.35 2.42 -16.12
C ALA A 150 0.12 1.80 -16.80
N THR A 151 -1.09 2.10 -16.31
CA THR A 151 -2.33 1.48 -16.79
C THR A 151 -3.06 2.25 -17.88
N ALA A 152 -2.64 3.48 -18.19
CA ALA A 152 -3.29 4.36 -19.16
C ALA A 152 -3.53 3.71 -20.54
N PRO A 153 -2.59 2.92 -21.13
CA PRO A 153 -2.86 2.23 -22.38
C PRO A 153 -4.06 1.27 -22.29
N PHE A 154 -4.18 0.52 -21.18
CA PHE A 154 -5.28 -0.41 -20.97
C PHE A 154 -6.61 0.30 -20.70
N LEU A 155 -6.57 1.41 -19.95
CA LEU A 155 -7.75 2.27 -19.74
C LEU A 155 -8.23 2.88 -21.07
N GLN A 156 -7.31 3.25 -21.96
CA GLN A 156 -7.64 3.73 -23.30
C GLN A 156 -8.32 2.64 -24.14
N PHE A 157 -7.79 1.41 -24.15
CA PHE A 157 -8.45 0.28 -24.81
C PHE A 157 -9.84 0.02 -24.25
N GLY A 158 -9.99 0.08 -22.92
CA GLY A 158 -11.28 0.00 -22.25
C GLY A 158 -12.25 1.10 -22.69
N ALA A 159 -11.78 2.34 -22.81
CA ALA A 159 -12.57 3.47 -23.28
C ALA A 159 -13.01 3.32 -24.74
N VAL A 160 -12.14 2.81 -25.63
CA VAL A 160 -12.49 2.48 -27.03
C VAL A 160 -13.56 1.39 -27.07
N GLY A 161 -13.41 0.33 -26.25
CA GLY A 161 -14.40 -0.73 -26.12
C GLY A 161 -15.76 -0.19 -25.66
N ALA A 162 -15.77 0.64 -24.62
CA ALA A 162 -16.98 1.27 -24.11
C ALA A 162 -17.64 2.20 -25.15
N LEU A 163 -16.86 3.03 -25.84
CA LEU A 163 -17.35 3.89 -26.93
C LEU A 163 -18.00 3.05 -28.03
N THR A 164 -17.36 1.95 -28.43
CA THR A 164 -17.87 1.03 -29.47
C THR A 164 -19.20 0.41 -29.06
N LEU A 165 -19.31 -0.10 -27.83
CA LEU A 165 -20.54 -0.70 -27.30
C LEU A 165 -21.69 0.30 -27.12
N LEU A 166 -21.37 1.55 -26.76
CA LEU A 166 -22.38 2.61 -26.55
C LEU A 166 -22.81 3.30 -27.85
N SER A 167 -22.00 3.23 -28.90
CA SER A 167 -22.23 3.91 -30.18
C SER A 167 -23.61 3.62 -30.80
N PRO A 168 -24.11 2.37 -30.86
CA PRO A 168 -25.43 2.09 -31.42
C PRO A 168 -26.56 2.85 -30.72
N PHE A 169 -26.49 2.98 -29.39
CA PHE A 169 -27.48 3.73 -28.61
C PHE A 169 -27.41 5.23 -28.91
N VAL A 170 -26.19 5.78 -29.03
CA VAL A 170 -25.98 7.18 -29.39
C VAL A 170 -26.55 7.47 -30.78
N PHE A 171 -26.25 6.63 -31.78
CA PHE A 171 -26.75 6.80 -33.15
C PHE A 171 -28.26 6.63 -33.24
N HIS A 172 -28.84 5.65 -32.56
CA HIS A 172 -30.30 5.48 -32.50
C HIS A 172 -30.98 6.77 -31.99
N ARG A 173 -30.44 7.38 -30.92
CA ARG A 173 -30.98 8.64 -30.39
C ARG A 173 -30.71 9.84 -31.30
N PHE A 174 -29.56 9.87 -31.98
CA PHE A 174 -29.27 10.88 -32.99
C PHE A 174 -30.33 10.86 -34.11
N HIS A 175 -30.75 9.69 -34.58
CA HIS A 175 -31.78 9.59 -35.62
C HIS A 175 -33.15 10.10 -35.15
N LEU A 176 -33.52 9.87 -33.88
CA LEU A 176 -34.80 10.30 -33.28
C LEU A 176 -34.83 11.78 -32.83
N ALA A 177 -33.68 12.44 -32.70
CA ALA A 177 -33.57 13.77 -32.12
C ALA A 177 -34.00 14.91 -33.07
N LYS A 178 -34.37 16.07 -32.51
CA LYS A 178 -34.61 17.32 -33.27
C LYS A 178 -33.28 17.92 -33.75
N THR A 179 -33.29 18.74 -34.81
CA THR A 179 -32.07 19.30 -35.46
C THR A 179 -31.04 19.90 -34.49
N ARG A 180 -31.47 20.75 -33.53
CA ARG A 180 -30.55 21.32 -32.52
C ARG A 180 -29.91 20.24 -31.64
N SER A 181 -30.70 19.27 -31.20
CA SER A 181 -30.22 18.15 -30.38
C SER A 181 -29.33 17.19 -31.18
N LYS A 182 -29.57 17.00 -32.48
CA LYS A 182 -28.68 16.23 -33.36
C LYS A 182 -27.28 16.83 -33.39
N MET A 183 -27.17 18.16 -33.55
CA MET A 183 -25.87 18.84 -33.54
C MET A 183 -25.14 18.67 -32.19
N VAL A 184 -25.88 18.76 -31.07
CA VAL A 184 -25.29 18.54 -29.74
C VAL A 184 -24.80 17.08 -29.57
N ILE A 185 -25.62 16.10 -29.93
CA ILE A 185 -25.26 14.67 -29.82
C ILE A 185 -24.03 14.36 -30.69
N ALA A 186 -24.04 14.78 -31.97
CA ALA A 186 -22.92 14.57 -32.88
C ALA A 186 -21.65 15.28 -32.40
N GLY A 187 -21.77 16.53 -31.96
CA GLY A 187 -20.63 17.30 -31.44
C GLY A 187 -20.00 16.63 -30.21
N MET A 188 -20.82 16.23 -29.22
CA MET A 188 -20.30 15.52 -28.04
C MET A 188 -19.66 14.18 -28.42
N PHE A 189 -20.30 13.39 -29.29
CA PHE A 189 -19.74 12.11 -29.72
C PHE A 189 -18.39 12.28 -30.43
N LEU A 190 -18.26 13.28 -31.31
CA LEU A 190 -17.00 13.61 -31.97
C LEU A 190 -15.92 14.05 -30.99
N VAL A 191 -16.25 14.93 -30.03
CA VAL A 191 -15.31 15.39 -29.00
C VAL A 191 -14.82 14.23 -28.13
N VAL A 192 -15.73 13.38 -27.65
CA VAL A 192 -15.39 12.20 -26.83
C VAL A 192 -14.56 11.21 -27.63
N SER A 193 -14.93 10.95 -28.88
CA SER A 193 -14.16 10.05 -29.76
C SER A 193 -12.76 10.60 -30.01
N ALA A 194 -12.64 11.88 -30.38
CA ALA A 194 -11.35 12.53 -30.61
C ALA A 194 -10.48 12.47 -29.34
N ALA A 195 -11.05 12.74 -28.16
CA ALA A 195 -10.32 12.63 -26.89
C ALA A 195 -9.79 11.22 -26.65
N ILE A 196 -10.61 10.17 -26.86
CA ILE A 196 -10.22 8.77 -26.66
C ILE A 196 -9.17 8.29 -27.68
N PHE A 197 -9.29 8.71 -28.94
CA PHE A 197 -8.36 8.28 -30.00
C PHE A 197 -7.07 9.09 -30.06
N LEU A 198 -7.08 10.34 -29.56
CA LEU A 198 -5.88 11.19 -29.46
C LEU A 198 -5.17 11.08 -28.12
N CYS A 199 -5.80 10.56 -27.06
CA CYS A 199 -5.12 10.43 -25.77
C CYS A 199 -3.86 9.56 -25.79
N PRO A 200 -3.66 8.54 -26.66
CA PRO A 200 -2.38 7.83 -26.74
C PRO A 200 -1.17 8.74 -26.99
N LEU A 201 -1.36 9.89 -27.66
CA LEU A 201 -0.29 10.88 -27.88
C LEU A 201 0.21 11.53 -26.58
N LEU A 202 -0.57 11.43 -25.50
CA LEU A 202 -0.26 11.98 -24.18
C LEU A 202 0.15 10.90 -23.16
N ILE A 203 0.10 9.62 -23.56
CA ILE A 203 0.39 8.50 -22.66
C ILE A 203 1.88 8.17 -22.71
N HIS A 204 2.58 8.47 -21.63
CA HIS A 204 3.93 7.96 -21.37
C HIS A 204 3.84 6.82 -20.36
N SER A 205 3.83 5.58 -20.85
CA SER A 205 3.75 4.39 -19.99
C SER A 205 5.11 3.71 -19.90
N PRO A 206 5.63 3.45 -18.68
CA PRO A 206 6.84 2.64 -18.50
C PRO A 206 6.73 1.23 -19.09
N CYS A 207 5.50 0.73 -19.27
CA CYS A 207 5.23 -0.59 -19.83
C CYS A 207 5.46 -0.68 -21.35
N LEU A 208 5.70 0.46 -22.02
CA LEU A 208 5.95 0.55 -23.47
C LEU A 208 7.39 1.00 -23.80
N ILE A 209 8.25 1.12 -22.77
CA ILE A 209 9.67 1.47 -22.93
C ILE A 209 10.46 0.22 -23.31
N GLU A 210 11.42 0.34 -24.22
CA GLU A 210 12.31 -0.76 -24.57
C GLU A 210 13.19 -1.13 -23.39
N VAL A 211 13.46 -2.43 -23.19
CA VAL A 211 14.25 -2.91 -22.04
C VAL A 211 15.64 -2.28 -22.01
N GLN A 212 16.21 -1.97 -23.17
CA GLN A 212 17.51 -1.34 -23.35
C GLN A 212 17.53 0.14 -22.91
N GLU A 213 16.37 0.79 -22.87
CA GLU A 213 16.22 2.18 -22.43
C GLU A 213 15.98 2.29 -20.92
N LEU A 214 15.79 1.16 -20.22
CA LEU A 214 15.59 1.16 -18.78
C LEU A 214 16.91 1.46 -18.04
N PRO A 215 16.86 2.25 -16.95
CA PRO A 215 18.02 2.46 -16.10
C PRO A 215 18.44 1.17 -15.39
N GLU A 216 19.67 1.16 -14.86
CA GLU A 216 20.14 0.05 -14.02
C GLU A 216 19.17 -0.20 -12.86
N LYS A 217 18.93 -1.48 -12.56
CA LYS A 217 18.02 -1.85 -11.47
C LYS A 217 18.60 -1.37 -10.14
N PRO A 218 17.79 -0.70 -9.29
CA PRO A 218 18.24 -0.31 -7.96
C PRO A 218 18.73 -1.50 -7.14
N LYS A 219 19.82 -1.29 -6.40
CA LYS A 219 20.31 -2.26 -5.41
C LYS A 219 19.30 -2.35 -4.27
N LEU A 220 19.18 -3.54 -3.67
CA LEU A 220 18.17 -3.81 -2.65
C LEU A 220 18.80 -3.82 -1.25
N ILE A 221 18.13 -3.18 -0.29
CA ILE A 221 18.45 -3.28 1.14
C ILE A 221 17.28 -4.01 1.81
N GLY A 222 17.59 -5.07 2.56
CA GLY A 222 16.59 -5.87 3.24
C GLY A 222 16.13 -5.22 4.54
N HIS A 223 15.07 -4.41 4.47
CA HIS A 223 14.41 -3.78 5.63
C HIS A 223 13.96 -4.83 6.64
N ARG A 224 14.62 -4.88 7.80
CA ARG A 224 14.46 -5.92 8.85
C ARG A 224 14.66 -7.35 8.32
N GLY A 225 15.51 -7.49 7.30
CA GLY A 225 15.67 -8.69 6.48
C GLY A 225 14.66 -8.77 5.34
N ALA A 226 13.80 -9.79 5.36
CA ALA A 226 12.72 -10.01 4.41
C ALA A 226 11.41 -10.31 5.18
N PRO A 227 10.80 -9.30 5.82
CA PRO A 227 9.67 -9.46 6.74
C PRO A 227 8.42 -10.07 6.07
N MET A 228 8.30 -9.94 4.74
CA MET A 228 7.26 -10.60 3.96
C MET A 228 7.46 -12.12 3.82
N LEU A 229 8.66 -12.65 4.08
CA LEU A 229 9.02 -14.06 3.84
C LEU A 229 9.49 -14.79 5.11
N ALA A 230 9.67 -14.07 6.22
CA ALA A 230 10.11 -14.58 7.50
C ALA A 230 9.85 -13.53 8.62
N PRO A 231 9.83 -13.93 9.90
CA PRO A 231 9.60 -13.01 11.01
C PRO A 231 10.66 -11.90 11.05
N GLU A 232 10.24 -10.62 11.07
CA GLU A 232 11.15 -9.46 10.99
C GLU A 232 12.25 -9.46 12.08
N ASN A 233 13.42 -8.88 11.78
CA ASN A 233 14.54 -8.78 12.71
C ASN A 233 15.02 -10.14 13.30
N THR A 234 14.86 -11.24 12.55
CA THR A 234 15.38 -12.58 12.92
C THR A 234 16.45 -13.06 11.93
N ILE A 235 17.30 -14.00 12.36
CA ILE A 235 18.32 -14.61 11.48
C ILE A 235 17.68 -15.28 10.26
N MET A 236 16.50 -15.89 10.40
CA MET A 236 15.75 -16.41 9.26
C MET A 236 15.39 -15.31 8.26
N SER A 237 14.97 -14.13 8.73
CA SER A 237 14.64 -12.99 7.87
C SER A 237 15.83 -12.46 7.09
N PHE A 238 16.99 -12.33 7.74
CA PHE A 238 18.23 -11.93 7.05
C PHE A 238 18.72 -13.01 6.06
N ASN A 239 18.58 -14.28 6.41
CA ASN A 239 18.90 -15.36 5.48
C ASN A 239 17.97 -15.39 4.26
N ARG A 240 16.68 -15.04 4.44
CA ARG A 240 15.73 -14.90 3.34
C ARG A 240 16.09 -13.74 2.42
N SER A 241 16.45 -12.58 2.97
CA SER A 241 16.79 -11.41 2.16
C SER A 241 18.03 -11.63 1.28
N LEU A 242 19.00 -12.45 1.72
CA LEU A 242 20.12 -12.87 0.86
C LEU A 242 19.64 -13.53 -0.44
N LYS A 243 18.62 -14.39 -0.36
CA LYS A 243 18.04 -15.04 -1.55
C LYS A 243 17.34 -14.05 -2.48
N CYS A 244 16.99 -12.86 -1.99
CA CYS A 244 16.43 -11.76 -2.77
C CYS A 244 17.51 -10.86 -3.40
N GLY A 245 18.81 -11.12 -3.17
CA GLY A 245 19.90 -10.35 -3.75
C GLY A 245 20.13 -8.99 -3.08
N VAL A 246 19.87 -8.88 -1.78
CA VAL A 246 20.16 -7.66 -1.03
C VAL A 246 21.67 -7.42 -0.90
N ILE A 247 22.07 -6.14 -0.98
CA ILE A 247 23.46 -5.72 -0.75
C ILE A 247 23.73 -5.41 0.72
N ALA A 248 22.68 -5.14 1.49
CA ALA A 248 22.75 -4.80 2.90
C ALA A 248 21.52 -5.33 3.65
N PHE A 249 21.74 -5.65 4.92
CA PHE A 249 20.68 -5.85 5.90
C PHE A 249 20.39 -4.53 6.59
N GLU A 250 19.12 -4.15 6.63
CA GLU A 250 18.67 -3.08 7.51
C GLU A 250 18.02 -3.71 8.76
N THR A 251 18.23 -3.09 9.91
CA THR A 251 17.66 -3.54 11.18
C THR A 251 17.48 -2.38 12.17
N ASP A 252 16.71 -2.65 13.22
CA ASP A 252 16.50 -1.72 14.32
C ASP A 252 17.23 -2.18 15.58
N VAL A 253 18.01 -1.32 16.22
CA VAL A 253 18.80 -1.66 17.41
C VAL A 253 18.27 -0.97 18.65
N GLN A 254 18.17 -1.75 19.73
CA GLN A 254 17.87 -1.29 21.09
C GLN A 254 18.81 -1.93 22.10
N LEU A 255 18.91 -1.33 23.28
CA LEU A 255 19.78 -1.78 24.36
C LEU A 255 18.93 -2.37 25.50
N SER A 256 19.32 -3.56 25.97
CA SER A 256 18.69 -4.19 27.14
C SER A 256 19.13 -3.51 28.45
N ARG A 257 18.55 -3.93 29.59
CA ARG A 257 18.94 -3.48 30.92
C ARG A 257 20.43 -3.67 31.21
N ASN A 258 21.00 -4.79 30.74
CA ASN A 258 22.43 -5.10 30.84
C ASN A 258 23.23 -4.61 29.63
N ARG A 259 22.74 -3.59 28.92
CA ARG A 259 23.43 -2.89 27.82
C ARG A 259 23.87 -3.80 26.67
N THR A 260 23.16 -4.91 26.45
CA THR A 260 23.39 -5.78 25.29
C THR A 260 22.57 -5.24 24.11
N PRO A 261 23.19 -4.87 22.97
CA PRO A 261 22.43 -4.45 21.80
C PRO A 261 21.70 -5.62 21.17
N PHE A 262 20.41 -5.46 20.91
CA PHE A 262 19.52 -6.47 20.34
C PHE A 262 18.62 -5.87 19.26
N LEU A 263 18.06 -6.75 18.41
CA LEU A 263 17.28 -6.31 17.26
C LEU A 263 15.80 -6.23 17.59
N MET A 264 15.20 -5.04 17.49
CA MET A 264 13.77 -4.82 17.72
C MET A 264 13.32 -3.46 17.20
N HIS A 265 12.27 -3.45 16.40
CA HIS A 265 11.71 -2.24 15.80
C HIS A 265 10.91 -1.39 16.76
N ASP A 266 9.91 -2.02 17.40
CA ASP A 266 8.95 -1.31 18.23
C ASP A 266 9.65 -0.80 19.49
N HIS A 267 9.20 0.33 20.03
CA HIS A 267 9.79 0.96 21.23
C HIS A 267 8.68 1.50 22.12
N GLY A 268 9.05 1.85 23.36
CA GLY A 268 8.11 2.37 24.36
C GLY A 268 7.22 1.28 24.98
N PRO A 269 6.07 1.66 25.56
CA PRO A 269 5.11 0.71 26.09
C PRO A 269 4.64 -0.21 24.98
N ASP A 270 4.56 -1.51 25.27
CA ASP A 270 4.12 -2.55 24.34
C ASP A 270 5.15 -3.00 23.27
N PHE A 271 6.43 -2.60 23.36
CA PHE A 271 7.42 -2.88 22.30
C PHE A 271 7.62 -4.37 21.95
N LEU A 272 7.19 -5.28 22.83
CA LEU A 272 7.27 -6.73 22.61
C LEU A 272 5.94 -7.34 22.14
N LEU A 273 4.82 -6.61 22.16
CA LEU A 273 3.49 -7.19 21.96
C LEU A 273 3.23 -7.66 20.54
N ARG A 274 3.76 -6.96 19.53
CA ARG A 274 3.42 -7.20 18.12
C ARG A 274 4.16 -8.39 17.52
N THR A 275 5.39 -8.63 17.95
CA THR A 275 6.31 -9.58 17.32
C THR A 275 6.72 -10.73 18.22
N THR A 276 6.27 -10.76 19.48
CA THR A 276 6.69 -11.80 20.43
C THR A 276 5.54 -12.40 21.25
N ASN A 277 5.80 -13.53 21.90
CA ASN A 277 4.89 -14.17 22.85
C ASN A 277 4.98 -13.62 24.29
N VAL A 278 5.37 -12.35 24.46
CA VAL A 278 5.55 -11.73 25.79
C VAL A 278 4.32 -11.81 26.69
N LYS A 279 3.10 -11.77 26.12
CA LYS A 279 1.85 -11.88 26.88
C LYS A 279 1.71 -13.24 27.56
N ASP A 280 2.11 -14.30 26.86
CA ASP A 280 2.02 -15.67 27.36
C ASP A 280 3.14 -15.95 28.37
N LYS A 281 4.35 -15.39 28.12
CA LYS A 281 5.52 -15.64 28.94
C LYS A 281 5.61 -14.80 30.21
N PHE A 282 5.19 -13.55 30.15
CA PHE A 282 5.28 -12.57 31.24
C PHE A 282 3.89 -12.00 31.57
N ASN A 283 2.91 -12.89 31.77
CA ASN A 283 1.54 -12.50 32.06
C ASN A 283 1.47 -11.55 33.27
N GLY A 284 0.73 -10.44 33.13
CA GLY A 284 0.59 -9.41 34.16
C GLY A 284 1.79 -8.47 34.36
N SER A 285 2.91 -8.68 33.65
CA SER A 285 4.03 -7.74 33.66
C SER A 285 3.85 -6.69 32.57
N SER A 286 4.12 -5.42 32.89
CA SER A 286 4.19 -4.34 31.92
C SER A 286 5.63 -3.86 31.82
N PHE A 287 6.15 -3.78 30.61
CA PHE A 287 7.48 -3.23 30.31
C PHE A 287 7.28 -1.96 29.49
N ASN A 288 7.83 -0.85 29.97
CA ASN A 288 7.67 0.46 29.35
C ASN A 288 8.80 0.77 28.37
N LYS A 289 9.96 0.13 28.53
CA LYS A 289 11.13 0.32 27.68
C LYS A 289 12.04 -0.90 27.65
N SER A 290 12.90 -0.95 26.63
CA SER A 290 13.86 -2.05 26.42
C SER A 290 14.83 -2.24 27.58
N THR A 291 15.14 -1.19 28.34
CA THR A 291 16.03 -1.24 29.51
C THR A 291 15.38 -1.84 30.77
N ASP A 292 14.10 -2.24 30.73
CA ASP A 292 13.44 -2.87 31.88
C ASP A 292 13.82 -4.36 32.03
N LEU A 293 14.25 -4.99 30.93
CA LEU A 293 14.55 -6.42 30.81
C LEU A 293 16.03 -6.66 30.50
N THR A 294 16.64 -7.70 31.08
CA THR A 294 17.95 -8.17 30.62
C THR A 294 17.83 -8.90 29.29
N PHE A 295 18.94 -9.01 28.56
CA PHE A 295 18.92 -9.75 27.29
C PHE A 295 18.64 -11.24 27.50
N GLU A 296 19.03 -11.83 28.62
CA GLU A 296 18.71 -13.21 28.96
C GLU A 296 17.20 -13.42 29.05
N GLN A 297 16.47 -12.45 29.64
CA GLN A 297 15.01 -12.47 29.67
C GLN A 297 14.42 -12.31 28.26
N LEU A 298 14.92 -11.33 27.48
CA LEU A 298 14.47 -11.08 26.10
C LEU A 298 14.68 -12.30 25.20
N ARG A 299 15.84 -12.95 25.28
CA ARG A 299 16.21 -14.13 24.49
C ARG A 299 15.27 -15.31 24.73
N THR A 300 14.60 -15.35 25.88
CA THR A 300 13.63 -16.41 26.15
C THR A 300 12.32 -16.24 25.37
N LEU A 301 12.04 -15.07 24.79
CA LEU A 301 10.82 -14.83 24.01
C LEU A 301 10.90 -15.46 22.62
N ASN A 302 9.78 -16.00 22.18
CA ASN A 302 9.59 -16.43 20.79
C ASN A 302 9.27 -15.20 19.94
N ALA A 303 10.03 -14.99 18.86
CA ALA A 303 9.89 -13.85 17.94
C ALA A 303 9.32 -14.25 16.56
N GLY A 304 8.77 -15.46 16.42
CA GLY A 304 8.33 -16.00 15.14
C GLY A 304 6.93 -16.61 15.12
N GLU A 305 6.42 -17.13 16.24
CA GLU A 305 5.04 -17.64 16.36
C GLU A 305 4.00 -16.58 15.96
N GLN A 306 4.23 -15.32 16.36
CA GLN A 306 3.31 -14.23 16.08
C GLN A 306 3.22 -13.93 14.57
N PHE A 307 4.31 -14.11 13.82
CA PHE A 307 4.32 -14.00 12.36
C PHE A 307 3.44 -15.07 11.71
N LEU A 308 3.53 -16.33 12.16
CA LEU A 308 2.71 -17.43 11.64
C LEU A 308 1.23 -17.26 11.98
N LYS A 309 0.93 -16.80 13.21
CA LYS A 309 -0.44 -16.64 13.71
C LYS A 309 -1.16 -15.46 13.07
N ASN A 310 -0.48 -14.32 12.94
CA ASN A 310 -1.08 -13.10 12.43
C ASN A 310 -1.04 -13.00 10.91
N ASP A 311 -0.14 -13.74 10.26
CA ASP A 311 0.14 -13.69 8.83
C ASP A 311 0.12 -12.25 8.29
N PRO A 312 0.99 -11.37 8.82
CA PRO A 312 0.88 -9.92 8.62
C PRO A 312 0.92 -9.51 7.13
N TYR A 313 1.55 -10.33 6.30
CA TYR A 313 1.70 -10.09 4.86
C TYR A 313 0.87 -11.03 3.99
N SER A 314 0.05 -11.92 4.57
CA SER A 314 -0.70 -12.96 3.82
C SER A 314 0.20 -13.88 2.99
N THR A 315 1.38 -14.18 3.53
CA THR A 315 2.45 -14.95 2.86
C THR A 315 2.80 -16.24 3.58
N VAL A 316 2.25 -16.52 4.76
CA VAL A 316 2.53 -17.76 5.50
C VAL A 316 2.13 -19.00 4.69
N SER A 317 1.13 -18.90 3.82
CA SER A 317 0.72 -19.96 2.89
C SER A 317 1.77 -20.30 1.84
N LEU A 318 2.72 -19.40 1.55
CA LEU A 318 3.81 -19.60 0.61
C LEU A 318 4.99 -20.36 1.23
N LEU A 319 4.99 -20.54 2.55
CA LEU A 319 6.04 -21.26 3.28
C LEU A 319 5.75 -22.77 3.27
N SER A 320 6.79 -23.57 3.03
CA SER A 320 6.76 -25.00 3.31
C SER A 320 6.63 -25.29 4.81
N GLU A 321 6.22 -26.50 5.18
CA GLU A 321 6.06 -26.87 6.60
C GLU A 321 7.38 -26.78 7.39
N GLU A 322 8.50 -27.12 6.77
CA GLU A 322 9.83 -26.96 7.39
C GLU A 322 10.19 -25.48 7.63
N GLU A 323 9.82 -24.61 6.70
CA GLU A 323 10.03 -23.18 6.84
C GLU A 323 9.10 -22.58 7.90
N LYS A 324 7.87 -23.07 8.04
CA LYS A 324 6.96 -22.71 9.13
C LYS A 324 7.51 -23.15 10.48
N GLU A 325 8.02 -24.38 10.58
CA GLU A 325 8.66 -24.87 11.81
C GLU A 325 9.88 -24.01 12.18
N THR A 326 10.70 -23.66 11.20
CA THR A 326 11.87 -22.79 11.40
C THR A 326 11.46 -21.38 11.84
N ALA A 327 10.43 -20.81 11.21
CA ALA A 327 9.87 -19.51 11.57
C ALA A 327 9.34 -19.54 13.01
N GLY A 328 8.60 -20.58 13.39
CA GLY A 328 8.02 -20.75 14.72
C GLY A 328 9.04 -20.92 15.83
N LYS A 329 10.33 -21.15 15.52
CA LYS A 329 11.41 -21.30 16.51
C LYS A 329 12.33 -20.08 16.62
N GLN A 330 12.06 -19.00 15.90
CA GLN A 330 12.90 -17.80 15.96
C GLN A 330 12.84 -17.12 17.33
N THR A 331 13.98 -16.58 17.76
CA THR A 331 14.13 -15.75 18.98
C THR A 331 14.63 -14.37 18.61
N ILE A 332 14.57 -13.43 19.56
CA ILE A 332 15.18 -12.09 19.41
C ILE A 332 16.72 -12.24 19.34
N PRO A 333 17.38 -11.86 18.23
CA PRO A 333 18.83 -11.93 18.11
C PRO A 333 19.52 -10.72 18.75
N THR A 334 20.79 -10.88 19.13
CA THR A 334 21.66 -9.74 19.43
C THR A 334 22.13 -9.05 18.14
N LEU A 335 22.59 -7.81 18.24
CA LEU A 335 23.33 -7.17 17.16
C LEU A 335 24.58 -7.99 16.78
N LEU A 336 25.27 -8.55 17.78
CA LEU A 336 26.45 -9.38 17.56
C LEU A 336 26.14 -10.61 16.68
N ASP A 337 24.98 -11.23 16.86
CA ASP A 337 24.54 -12.37 16.04
C ASP A 337 24.38 -11.96 14.57
N LEU A 338 23.74 -10.81 14.31
CA LEU A 338 23.60 -10.27 12.96
C LEU A 338 24.96 -9.89 12.36
N LEU A 339 25.85 -9.24 13.11
CA LEU A 339 27.17 -8.84 12.60
C LEU A 339 28.02 -10.05 12.22
N LYS A 340 27.97 -11.13 13.02
CA LYS A 340 28.62 -12.41 12.67
C LYS A 340 28.02 -13.01 11.40
N PHE A 341 26.69 -12.95 11.26
CA PHE A 341 25.98 -13.42 10.07
C PHE A 341 26.37 -12.60 8.82
N ALA A 342 26.34 -11.28 8.92
CA ALA A 342 26.73 -10.34 7.88
C ALA A 342 28.18 -10.52 7.44
N LYS A 343 29.11 -10.67 8.39
CA LYS A 343 30.52 -10.99 8.12
C LYS A 343 30.67 -12.29 7.33
N LYS A 344 29.96 -13.35 7.74
CA LYS A 344 30.00 -14.66 7.06
C LYS A 344 29.55 -14.57 5.59
N HIS A 345 28.59 -13.69 5.30
CA HIS A 345 28.00 -13.53 3.97
C HIS A 345 28.53 -12.32 3.19
N ASN A 346 29.53 -11.61 3.72
CA ASN A 346 30.09 -10.39 3.14
C ASN A 346 28.99 -9.39 2.71
N THR A 347 28.01 -9.20 3.59
CA THR A 347 26.83 -8.35 3.36
C THR A 347 26.90 -7.15 4.30
N SER A 348 26.56 -5.96 3.80
CA SER A 348 26.61 -4.75 4.63
C SER A 348 25.47 -4.71 5.66
N VAL A 349 25.63 -3.91 6.71
CA VAL A 349 24.61 -3.68 7.73
C VAL A 349 24.38 -2.18 7.88
N ILE A 350 23.12 -1.77 7.79
CA ILE A 350 22.61 -0.43 8.12
C ILE A 350 21.59 -0.57 9.25
N PHE A 351 21.52 0.39 10.16
CA PHE A 351 20.59 0.28 11.28
C PHE A 351 20.21 1.61 11.91
N ASP A 352 19.03 1.62 12.52
CA ASP A 352 18.56 2.70 13.40
C ASP A 352 18.85 2.40 14.88
N LEU A 353 19.15 3.43 15.67
CA LEU A 353 19.06 3.39 17.13
C LEU A 353 17.68 3.90 17.56
N LYS A 354 16.84 3.02 18.13
CA LYS A 354 15.42 3.40 18.38
C LYS A 354 15.19 4.27 19.60
N ASN A 355 16.08 4.25 20.58
CA ASN A 355 15.91 5.07 21.78
C ASN A 355 16.61 6.42 21.65
N LYS A 356 15.85 7.44 21.23
CA LYS A 356 16.38 8.81 21.06
C LYS A 356 16.82 9.46 22.38
N GLU A 357 16.28 9.05 23.53
CA GLU A 357 16.62 9.62 24.84
C GLU A 357 18.01 9.16 25.33
N THR A 358 18.40 7.92 25.00
CA THR A 358 19.68 7.33 25.44
C THR A 358 20.67 7.16 24.30
N GLU A 359 20.40 7.76 23.14
CA GLU A 359 21.11 7.52 21.89
C GLU A 359 22.62 7.78 21.98
N GLU A 360 23.08 8.76 22.78
CA GLU A 360 24.52 8.99 23.00
C GLU A 360 25.20 7.80 23.68
N ILE A 361 24.58 7.25 24.72
CA ILE A 361 25.10 6.09 25.46
C ILE A 361 24.97 4.82 24.61
N ASP A 362 23.84 4.67 23.92
CA ASP A 362 23.56 3.56 23.02
C ASP A 362 24.54 3.52 21.85
N THR A 363 24.99 4.69 21.36
CA THR A 363 26.00 4.80 20.31
C THR A 363 27.30 4.14 20.74
N ASN A 364 27.81 4.46 21.94
CA ASN A 364 29.10 3.93 22.40
C ASN A 364 29.09 2.41 22.58
N ASP A 365 28.03 1.85 23.19
CA ASP A 365 27.88 0.39 23.35
C ASP A 365 27.70 -0.33 22.00
N THR A 366 27.02 0.31 21.06
CA THR A 366 26.80 -0.21 19.70
C THR A 366 28.10 -0.23 18.90
N VAL A 367 28.86 0.88 18.88
CA VAL A 367 30.16 0.95 18.19
C VAL A 367 31.13 -0.07 18.78
N LYS A 368 31.20 -0.17 20.11
CA LYS A 368 32.02 -1.18 20.79
C LYS A 368 31.65 -2.60 20.35
N THR A 369 30.37 -2.94 20.35
CA THR A 369 29.88 -4.26 19.91
C THR A 369 30.24 -4.55 18.45
N ILE A 370 30.17 -3.55 17.56
CA ILE A 370 30.54 -3.68 16.16
C ILE A 370 32.04 -3.97 16.01
N LEU A 371 32.89 -3.19 16.67
CA LEU A 371 34.34 -3.38 16.61
C LEU A 371 34.75 -4.76 17.19
N GLU A 372 34.15 -5.16 18.31
CA GLU A 372 34.41 -6.46 18.94
C GLU A 372 33.93 -7.66 18.10
N SER A 373 32.93 -7.47 17.23
CA SER A 373 32.47 -8.53 16.31
C SER A 373 33.51 -8.91 15.25
N GLY A 374 34.46 -8.00 14.98
CA GLY A 374 35.47 -8.15 13.95
C GLY A 374 34.92 -8.19 12.51
N ILE A 375 33.71 -7.69 12.27
CA ILE A 375 33.21 -7.42 10.91
C ILE A 375 34.08 -6.33 10.25
N PRO A 376 34.39 -6.42 8.95
CA PRO A 376 35.03 -5.31 8.25
C PRO A 376 34.22 -4.02 8.41
N GLN A 377 34.88 -2.96 8.85
CA GLN A 377 34.23 -1.65 9.08
C GLN A 377 33.57 -1.11 7.80
N SER A 378 34.14 -1.40 6.64
CA SER A 378 33.60 -1.03 5.33
C SER A 378 32.25 -1.69 4.99
N LEU A 379 31.81 -2.68 5.76
CA LEU A 379 30.47 -3.26 5.64
C LEU A 379 29.42 -2.56 6.52
N ILE A 380 29.81 -1.56 7.32
CA ILE A 380 28.90 -0.87 8.24
C ILE A 380 28.48 0.47 7.64
N LEU A 381 27.18 0.61 7.38
CA LEU A 381 26.55 1.85 6.97
C LEU A 381 26.00 2.54 8.22
N TRP A 382 26.72 3.56 8.69
CA TRP A 382 26.39 4.29 9.90
C TRP A 382 25.37 5.39 9.61
N LEU A 383 24.12 5.11 9.99
CA LEU A 383 22.99 6.02 9.87
C LEU A 383 22.81 6.98 11.07
N PRO A 384 23.01 6.59 12.35
CA PRO A 384 22.76 7.47 13.48
C PRO A 384 23.52 8.81 13.41
N SER A 385 22.80 9.91 13.65
CA SER A 385 23.35 11.26 13.51
C SER A 385 24.10 11.74 14.76
N LYS A 386 23.66 11.32 15.96
CA LYS A 386 24.31 11.69 17.22
C LYS A 386 25.68 11.06 17.38
N GLU A 387 26.58 11.76 18.06
CA GLU A 387 27.95 11.32 18.34
C GLU A 387 28.77 10.91 17.10
N ARG A 388 28.36 11.34 15.90
CA ARG A 388 29.00 10.93 14.64
C ARG A 388 30.49 11.28 14.58
N GLU A 389 30.90 12.41 15.13
CA GLU A 389 32.32 12.79 15.19
C GLU A 389 33.14 11.88 16.12
N VAL A 390 32.52 11.35 17.18
CA VAL A 390 33.14 10.35 18.04
C VAL A 390 33.24 9.01 17.30
N VAL A 391 32.16 8.61 16.61
CA VAL A 391 32.13 7.38 15.81
C VAL A 391 33.20 7.40 14.72
N LYS A 392 33.34 8.51 13.97
CA LYS A 392 34.40 8.66 12.95
C LYS A 392 35.81 8.51 13.52
N LYS A 393 36.04 8.91 14.78
CA LYS A 393 37.34 8.74 15.45
C LYS A 393 37.58 7.30 15.90
N GLN A 394 36.54 6.62 16.38
CA GLN A 394 36.65 5.24 16.88
C GLN A 394 36.65 4.20 15.74
N ALA A 395 35.88 4.46 14.68
CA ALA A 395 35.63 3.56 13.55
C ALA A 395 35.67 4.36 12.23
N PRO A 396 36.87 4.78 11.78
CA PRO A 396 37.02 5.69 10.64
C PRO A 396 36.55 5.09 9.31
N ASP A 397 36.50 3.77 9.20
CA ASP A 397 36.16 3.07 7.96
C ASP A 397 34.66 2.74 7.85
N PHE A 398 33.82 3.17 8.82
CA PHE A 398 32.36 3.09 8.68
C PHE A 398 31.88 4.02 7.55
N ILE A 399 31.01 3.48 6.70
CA ILE A 399 30.36 4.25 5.63
C ILE A 399 29.32 5.18 6.25
N GLN A 400 29.57 6.48 6.22
CA GLN A 400 28.68 7.48 6.80
C GLN A 400 27.48 7.73 5.89
N VAL A 401 26.27 7.46 6.40
CA VAL A 401 24.99 7.72 5.73
C VAL A 401 24.28 8.88 6.42
N TYR A 402 23.82 9.86 5.65
CA TYR A 402 23.24 11.11 6.14
C TYR A 402 21.72 11.16 5.91
N GLU A 403 20.99 11.93 6.72
CA GLU A 403 19.52 12.06 6.63
C GLU A 403 19.06 13.24 5.77
N ASN A 404 19.97 14.13 5.34
CA ASN A 404 19.63 15.27 4.48
C ASN A 404 20.86 15.77 3.69
N GLU A 405 20.60 16.47 2.57
CA GLU A 405 21.64 16.99 1.67
C GLU A 405 22.57 17.99 2.39
N THR A 406 22.05 18.81 3.30
CA THR A 406 22.84 19.82 4.03
C THR A 406 23.93 19.17 4.88
N ASP A 407 23.59 18.13 5.64
CA ASP A 407 24.53 17.40 6.49
C ASP A 407 25.53 16.59 5.66
N LEU A 408 25.07 16.01 4.55
CA LEU A 408 25.93 15.33 3.58
C LEU A 408 27.02 16.28 3.06
N GLU A 409 26.63 17.45 2.55
CA GLU A 409 27.54 18.47 2.00
C GLU A 409 28.50 19.00 3.06
N LYS A 410 27.99 19.35 4.26
CA LYS A 410 28.79 19.83 5.38
C LYS A 410 29.90 18.85 5.78
N ASN A 411 29.66 17.56 5.62
CA ASN A 411 30.59 16.51 5.98
C ASN A 411 31.39 15.93 4.80
N ASN A 412 31.22 16.49 3.60
CA ASN A 412 31.77 15.93 2.36
C ASN A 412 31.45 14.42 2.19
N GLY A 413 30.23 14.04 2.57
CA GLY A 413 29.73 12.68 2.53
C GLY A 413 29.25 12.27 1.13
N SER A 414 28.97 10.98 0.97
CA SER A 414 28.57 10.41 -0.33
C SER A 414 27.30 9.55 -0.29
N HIS A 415 26.76 9.24 0.89
CA HIS A 415 25.60 8.37 1.04
C HIS A 415 24.47 9.09 1.78
N LEU A 416 23.28 9.04 1.21
CA LEU A 416 22.11 9.75 1.71
C LEU A 416 20.95 8.77 1.89
N ASN A 417 20.28 8.82 3.03
CA ASN A 417 19.08 8.05 3.35
C ASN A 417 17.89 9.01 3.48
N VAL A 418 17.20 9.23 2.38
CA VAL A 418 16.00 10.06 2.31
C VAL A 418 14.96 9.39 1.42
N LYS A 419 13.72 9.88 1.47
CA LYS A 419 12.67 9.35 0.60
C LYS A 419 12.99 9.66 -0.85
N TYR A 420 12.76 8.69 -1.73
CA TYR A 420 13.01 8.86 -3.16
C TYR A 420 12.24 10.07 -3.76
N SER A 421 11.09 10.41 -3.18
CA SER A 421 10.23 11.53 -3.57
C SER A 421 10.78 12.90 -3.18
N GLU A 422 11.75 12.95 -2.27
CA GLU A 422 12.38 14.18 -1.77
C GLU A 422 13.63 14.56 -2.59
N ILE A 423 14.13 13.63 -3.42
CA ILE A 423 15.29 13.84 -4.28
C ILE A 423 14.87 13.96 -5.75
N LYS A 424 15.56 14.84 -6.49
CA LYS A 424 15.43 14.89 -7.94
C LYS A 424 16.04 13.64 -8.57
N MET A 425 15.32 12.95 -9.46
CA MET A 425 15.79 11.73 -10.14
C MET A 425 17.23 11.81 -10.68
N LYS A 426 17.66 12.96 -11.21
CA LYS A 426 19.03 13.18 -11.71
C LYS A 426 20.15 13.08 -10.64
N ASN A 427 19.79 13.17 -9.36
CA ASN A 427 20.69 13.07 -8.22
C ASN A 427 20.74 11.64 -7.65
N ILE A 428 19.83 10.75 -8.09
CA ILE A 428 19.84 9.33 -7.72
C ILE A 428 20.88 8.65 -8.63
N ARG A 429 21.91 8.06 -8.02
CA ARG A 429 23.04 7.43 -8.70
C ARG A 429 23.05 5.93 -8.54
#